data_AF-A0A969ZPY2-F1
#
_entry.id   AF-A0A969ZPY2-F1
#
_cell.length_a   1.000
_cell.length_b   1.000
_cell.length_c   1.000
_cell.angle_alpha   90.00
_cell.angle_beta   90.00
_cell.angle_gamma   90.00
#
_symmetry.space_group_name_H-M   'P 1'
#
loop_
_entity.id
_entity.type
_entity.pdbx_description
1 polymer ?
#
loop_
_entity_poly.entity_id
_entity_poly.type
_entity_poly.pdbx_seq_one_letter_code
_entity_poly.pdbx_strand_id
1 'polypeptide(L)'
;MEAFGAEVLWNSEIQSVDIISQKPKEEFSEELQEMIKTLEKKVIFDNDISIFTLYSFMNFTGYDEENNPQGFHEVRKMVRDDLEKMNLSLMDNNYYTNKKVLPPYYRQVLARMDGAPNFTVGQALPNYLSDLNDLGIHLKDFYEKANIEELFNRYKSYYQEELDRYSKLVYPALAKANQLLKISEDKIPEFYFQVNLLEAYWRGYGLGNTYVHKGGKGILITGPSDEVNLINIVHEYLHGIITPINYELIREIEELSFLIAKVPKNTQASSPSYNNWISIFDESMIRALSTKFIDDGASHIQHQMREGFILAEYFDTRFNEFESYEGSLKEFIRMLISDIAAESK
;
A
#
# COMPACT_ATOMS: atom_id res chain seq x y z
N MET A 1 -2.55 18.02 1.50
CA MET A 1 -2.53 16.94 0.49
C MET A 1 -2.70 15.66 1.26
N GLU A 2 -3.93 15.17 1.35
CA GLU A 2 -4.24 13.95 2.09
C GLU A 2 -4.03 12.77 1.15
N ALA A 3 -3.14 11.85 1.52
CA ALA A 3 -2.94 10.60 0.81
C ALA A 3 -4.21 9.75 0.94
N PHE A 4 -4.97 9.64 -0.13
CA PHE A 4 -6.01 8.63 -0.26
C PHE A 4 -5.30 7.29 -0.44
N GLY A 5 -5.22 6.50 0.63
CA GLY A 5 -4.81 5.10 0.53
C GLY A 5 -5.97 4.30 -0.04
N ALA A 6 -5.93 4.02 -1.35
CA ALA A 6 -6.78 3.01 -1.97
C ALA A 6 -6.37 1.63 -1.43
N GLU A 7 -7.34 0.80 -1.04
CA GLU A 7 -7.08 -0.54 -0.52
C GLU A 7 -7.18 -1.56 -1.66
N VAL A 8 -6.06 -2.19 -2.00
CA VAL A 8 -6.05 -3.30 -2.94
C VAL A 8 -6.41 -4.59 -2.20
N LEU A 9 -7.69 -4.97 -2.28
CA LEU A 9 -8.12 -6.34 -2.05
C LEU A 9 -7.69 -7.19 -3.25
N TRP A 10 -6.59 -7.93 -3.09
CA TRP A 10 -6.16 -8.93 -4.06
C TRP A 10 -7.03 -10.18 -3.91
N ASN A 11 -7.89 -10.46 -4.89
CA ASN A 11 -8.67 -11.69 -4.94
C ASN A 11 -7.76 -12.92 -5.14
N SER A 12 -8.04 -13.99 -4.40
CA SER A 12 -7.25 -15.23 -4.30
C SER A 12 -7.17 -16.09 -5.57
N GLU A 13 -7.71 -15.65 -6.71
CA GLU A 13 -7.73 -16.44 -7.95
C GLU A 13 -6.44 -16.34 -8.79
N ILE A 14 -5.50 -15.47 -8.42
CA ILE A 14 -4.17 -15.38 -9.05
C ILE A 14 -3.11 -15.86 -8.06
N GLN A 15 -3.32 -17.04 -7.50
CA GLN A 15 -2.26 -17.76 -6.79
C GLN A 15 -1.48 -18.58 -7.83
N SER A 16 -0.15 -18.46 -7.80
CA SER A 16 0.83 -19.03 -8.74
C SER A 16 0.90 -18.33 -10.11
N VAL A 17 1.61 -17.21 -10.14
CA VAL A 17 2.38 -16.82 -11.32
C VAL A 17 3.83 -16.76 -10.85
N ASP A 18 4.71 -17.52 -11.48
CA ASP A 18 6.14 -17.50 -11.21
C ASP A 18 6.64 -16.05 -11.26
N ILE A 19 6.91 -15.46 -10.09
CA ILE A 19 7.50 -14.13 -9.97
C ILE A 19 8.97 -14.32 -10.26
N ILE A 20 9.38 -13.93 -11.48
CA ILE A 20 10.77 -13.92 -11.93
C ILE A 20 11.41 -15.29 -11.71
N SER A 21 11.11 -16.20 -12.64
CA SER A 21 12.06 -17.24 -13.06
C SER A 21 13.48 -16.72 -12.85
N GLN A 22 14.25 -17.44 -12.02
CA GLN A 22 15.68 -17.26 -11.77
C GLN A 22 16.47 -17.34 -13.08
N LYS A 23 16.29 -16.35 -13.96
CA LYS A 23 17.05 -16.15 -15.17
C LYS A 23 18.44 -15.65 -14.76
N PRO A 24 19.46 -15.97 -15.56
CA PRO A 24 20.86 -15.68 -15.23
C PRO A 24 20.98 -14.18 -14.96
N LYS A 25 21.82 -13.78 -13.98
CA LYS A 25 22.14 -12.37 -13.65
C LYS A 25 22.05 -11.50 -14.90
N GLU A 26 20.92 -10.82 -15.10
CA GLU A 26 20.87 -9.71 -16.03
C GLU A 26 21.88 -8.71 -15.47
N GLU A 27 22.96 -8.45 -16.21
CA GLU A 27 23.82 -7.33 -15.89
C GLU A 27 22.95 -6.08 -16.08
N PHE A 28 22.46 -5.54 -14.97
CA PHE A 28 21.74 -4.27 -14.98
C PHE A 28 22.63 -3.22 -15.62
N SER A 29 22.03 -2.33 -16.41
CA SER A 29 22.72 -1.18 -16.98
C SER A 29 23.38 -0.33 -15.88
N GLU A 30 24.43 0.42 -16.22
CA GLU A 30 25.12 1.28 -15.24
C GLU A 30 24.16 2.27 -14.57
N GLU A 31 23.21 2.81 -15.33
CA GLU A 31 22.14 3.68 -14.82
C GLU A 31 21.26 2.96 -13.78
N LEU A 32 20.82 1.74 -14.08
CA LEU A 32 19.98 0.97 -13.16
C LEU A 32 20.75 0.56 -11.90
N GLN A 33 22.06 0.30 -12.00
CA GLN A 33 22.93 0.04 -10.84
C GLN A 33 23.07 1.27 -9.93
N GLU A 34 23.20 2.47 -10.49
CA GLU A 34 23.29 3.70 -9.69
C GLU A 34 21.95 4.00 -9.00
N MET A 35 20.84 3.80 -9.71
CA MET A 35 19.48 3.87 -9.15
C MET A 35 19.29 2.92 -7.96
N ILE A 36 19.77 1.67 -8.08
CA ILE A 36 19.74 0.68 -6.98
C ILE A 36 20.52 1.20 -5.77
N LYS A 37 21.75 1.71 -5.94
CA LYS A 37 22.53 2.27 -4.83
C LYS A 37 21.86 3.48 -4.17
N THR A 38 21.16 4.30 -4.95
CA THR A 38 20.38 5.41 -4.41
C THR A 38 19.22 4.89 -3.57
N LEU A 39 18.50 3.87 -4.03
CA LEU A 39 17.41 3.24 -3.28
C LEU A 39 17.92 2.54 -2.01
N GLU A 40 19.07 1.87 -2.04
CA GLU A 40 19.70 1.28 -0.84
C GLU A 40 19.95 2.30 0.28
N LYS A 41 20.15 3.58 -0.06
CA LYS A 41 20.32 4.67 0.91
C LYS A 41 18.98 5.27 1.36
N LYS A 42 17.94 5.18 0.53
CA LYS A 42 16.68 5.90 0.71
C LYS A 42 15.53 5.03 1.24
N VAL A 43 15.55 3.72 1.00
CA VAL A 43 14.56 2.79 1.56
C VAL A 43 15.07 2.25 2.89
N ILE A 44 14.35 2.56 3.96
CA ILE A 44 14.70 2.16 5.31
C ILE A 44 13.82 0.97 5.70
N PHE A 45 14.40 -0.22 5.74
CA PHE A 45 13.74 -1.43 6.24
C PHE A 45 13.64 -1.35 7.75
N ASP A 46 12.43 -1.24 8.29
CA ASP A 46 12.21 -1.01 9.72
C ASP A 46 11.01 -1.80 10.23
N ASN A 47 11.17 -2.39 11.41
CA ASN A 47 10.10 -3.05 12.13
C ASN A 47 9.50 -2.04 13.11
N ASP A 48 8.42 -1.36 12.71
CA ASP A 48 7.81 -0.32 13.53
C ASP A 48 6.90 -0.92 14.62
N ILE A 49 7.28 -0.71 15.88
CA ILE A 49 6.50 -1.12 17.05
C ILE A 49 5.10 -0.48 17.07
N SER A 50 4.88 0.69 16.48
CA SER A 50 3.57 1.35 16.42
C SER A 50 2.62 0.61 15.50
N ILE A 51 3.11 0.14 14.35
CA ILE A 51 2.35 -0.76 13.45
C ILE A 51 2.07 -2.08 14.16
N PHE A 52 3.08 -2.68 14.79
CA PHE A 52 2.90 -3.91 15.56
C PHE A 52 1.86 -3.75 16.67
N THR A 53 1.87 -2.62 17.39
CA THR A 53 0.91 -2.30 18.45
C THR A 53 -0.51 -2.23 17.89
N LEU A 54 -0.71 -1.46 16.81
CA LEU A 54 -2.03 -1.30 16.20
C LEU A 54 -2.60 -2.64 15.75
N TYR A 55 -1.82 -3.45 15.04
CA TYR A 55 -2.31 -4.73 14.56
C TYR A 55 -2.46 -5.78 15.66
N SER A 56 -1.62 -5.76 16.70
CA SER A 56 -1.82 -6.60 17.88
C SER A 56 -3.13 -6.24 18.60
N PHE A 57 -3.41 -4.95 18.74
CA PHE A 57 -4.65 -4.43 19.33
C PHE A 57 -5.88 -4.84 18.51
N MET A 58 -5.85 -4.60 17.20
CA MET A 58 -6.92 -5.00 16.28
C MET A 58 -7.11 -6.52 16.30
N ASN A 59 -6.03 -7.30 16.23
CA ASN A 59 -6.07 -8.76 16.27
C ASN A 59 -6.68 -9.31 17.57
N PHE A 60 -6.45 -8.67 18.70
CA PHE A 60 -7.05 -9.02 19.99
C PHE A 60 -8.52 -8.58 20.13
N THR A 61 -8.88 -7.45 19.53
CA THR A 61 -10.23 -6.84 19.70
C THR A 61 -11.23 -7.18 18.58
N GLY A 62 -10.85 -8.10 17.67
CA GLY A 62 -11.74 -8.76 16.71
C GLY A 62 -11.48 -8.47 15.24
N TYR A 63 -10.25 -8.12 14.85
CA TYR A 63 -9.85 -8.09 13.44
C TYR A 63 -9.64 -9.50 12.91
N ASP A 64 -10.61 -9.98 12.13
CA ASP A 64 -10.63 -11.33 11.54
C ASP A 64 -10.62 -11.33 10.01
N GLU A 65 -10.40 -10.18 9.36
CA GLU A 65 -10.24 -10.16 7.91
C GLU A 65 -9.00 -10.96 7.50
N GLU A 66 -9.17 -11.79 6.47
CA GLU A 66 -8.14 -12.65 5.88
C GLU A 66 -8.49 -12.96 4.43
N ASN A 67 -7.49 -12.92 3.57
CA ASN A 67 -7.60 -13.24 2.16
C ASN A 67 -7.13 -14.67 1.85
N ASN A 68 -6.32 -15.28 2.72
CA ASN A 68 -5.82 -16.64 2.55
C ASN A 68 -6.84 -17.68 3.02
N PRO A 69 -7.30 -18.61 2.15
CA PRO A 69 -8.21 -19.68 2.54
C PRO A 69 -7.60 -20.66 3.57
N GLN A 70 -6.28 -20.68 3.73
CA GLN A 70 -5.59 -21.46 4.78
C GLN A 70 -5.61 -20.77 6.16
N GLY A 71 -6.13 -19.56 6.24
CA GLY A 71 -6.26 -18.76 7.46
C GLY A 71 -5.08 -17.83 7.70
N PHE A 72 -5.00 -17.33 8.94
CA PHE A 72 -4.01 -16.33 9.34
C PHE A 72 -2.57 -16.84 9.30
N HIS A 73 -1.64 -15.92 9.08
CA HIS A 73 -0.21 -16.19 9.22
C HIS A 73 0.11 -16.69 10.64
N GLU A 74 1.11 -17.58 10.76
CA GLU A 74 1.42 -18.26 12.04
C GLU A 74 1.73 -17.25 13.15
N VAL A 75 2.52 -16.23 12.86
CA VAL A 75 2.84 -15.16 13.84
C VAL A 75 1.58 -14.43 14.31
N ARG A 76 0.57 -14.22 13.46
CA ARG A 76 -0.70 -13.59 13.86
C ARG A 76 -1.47 -14.43 14.86
N LYS A 77 -1.49 -15.76 14.67
CA LYS A 77 -2.11 -16.70 15.61
C LYS A 77 -1.34 -16.73 16.93
N MET A 78 -0.01 -16.87 16.88
CA MET A 78 0.83 -16.89 18.08
C MET A 78 0.70 -15.62 18.91
N VAL A 79 0.69 -14.44 18.28
CA VAL A 79 0.49 -13.16 18.98
C VAL A 79 -0.90 -13.11 19.62
N ARG A 80 -1.94 -13.56 18.92
CA ARG A 80 -3.30 -13.63 19.49
C ARG A 80 -3.36 -14.55 20.71
N ASP A 81 -2.82 -15.77 20.58
CA ASP A 81 -2.77 -16.76 21.66
C ASP A 81 -2.02 -16.25 22.89
N ASP A 82 -0.91 -15.52 22.68
CA ASP A 82 -0.14 -14.92 23.77
C ASP A 82 -0.95 -13.82 24.49
N LEU A 83 -1.61 -12.94 23.74
CA LEU A 83 -2.46 -11.88 24.30
C LEU A 83 -3.67 -12.44 25.07
N GLU A 84 -4.29 -13.50 24.59
CA GLU A 84 -5.40 -14.19 25.27
C GLU A 84 -4.96 -14.76 26.63
N LYS A 85 -3.76 -15.36 26.70
CA LYS A 85 -3.21 -15.91 27.97
C LYS A 85 -2.91 -14.83 29.01
N MET A 86 -2.74 -13.58 28.60
CA MET A 86 -2.48 -12.46 29.52
C MET A 86 -3.73 -12.03 30.32
N ASN A 87 -4.93 -12.51 29.96
CA ASN A 87 -6.20 -12.14 30.63
C ASN A 87 -6.38 -10.62 30.76
N LEU A 88 -6.13 -9.89 29.67
CA LEU A 88 -6.16 -8.43 29.63
C LEU A 88 -7.56 -7.88 29.93
N SER A 89 -7.62 -6.82 30.73
CA SER A 89 -8.84 -6.03 30.97
C SER A 89 -8.65 -4.64 30.39
N LEU A 90 -8.88 -4.47 29.09
CA LEU A 90 -8.75 -3.19 28.40
C LEU A 90 -9.94 -2.26 28.70
N MET A 91 -9.82 -0.99 28.33
CA MET A 91 -10.94 -0.04 28.34
C MET A 91 -12.12 -0.54 27.49
N ASP A 92 -11.83 -1.18 26.34
CA ASP A 92 -12.81 -1.91 25.53
C ASP A 92 -12.12 -3.12 24.88
N ASN A 93 -12.44 -4.33 25.37
CA ASN A 93 -11.91 -5.58 24.83
C ASN A 93 -12.47 -5.93 23.43
N ASN A 94 -13.51 -5.23 22.97
CA ASN A 94 -14.14 -5.46 21.67
C ASN A 94 -14.09 -4.19 20.79
N TYR A 95 -13.13 -3.28 21.06
CA TYR A 95 -13.05 -1.97 20.42
C TYR A 95 -13.18 -2.03 18.89
N TYR A 96 -12.36 -2.84 18.23
CA TYR A 96 -12.39 -2.97 16.78
C TYR A 96 -13.76 -3.48 16.28
N THR A 97 -14.25 -4.57 16.88
CA THR A 97 -15.57 -5.15 16.56
C THR A 97 -16.72 -4.15 16.73
N ASN A 98 -16.68 -3.34 17.78
CA ASN A 98 -17.73 -2.38 18.13
C ASN A 98 -17.75 -1.15 17.20
N LYS A 99 -16.57 -0.68 16.78
CA LYS A 99 -16.44 0.56 16.00
C LYS A 99 -17.02 0.47 14.60
N LYS A 100 -16.97 -0.71 13.96
CA LYS A 100 -17.44 -0.91 12.57
C LYS A 100 -16.81 0.07 11.56
N VAL A 101 -15.58 0.49 11.84
CA VAL A 101 -14.77 1.37 10.99
C VAL A 101 -13.84 0.48 10.15
N LEU A 102 -13.62 0.83 8.88
CA LEU A 102 -12.75 0.04 8.01
C LEU A 102 -11.26 0.12 8.46
N PRO A 103 -10.47 -0.97 8.31
CA PRO A 103 -9.04 -1.00 8.66
C PRO A 103 -8.20 0.19 8.15
N PRO A 104 -8.37 0.69 6.90
CA PRO A 104 -7.59 1.84 6.41
C PRO A 104 -7.65 3.07 7.32
N TYR A 105 -8.77 3.34 7.97
CA TYR A 105 -8.92 4.52 8.81
C TYR A 105 -8.11 4.42 10.10
N TYR A 106 -7.96 3.21 10.67
CA TYR A 106 -7.08 3.00 11.82
C TYR A 106 -5.63 3.35 11.50
N ARG A 107 -5.16 2.92 10.33
CA ARG A 107 -3.80 3.21 9.85
C ARG A 107 -3.59 4.70 9.60
N GLN A 108 -4.57 5.36 8.98
CA GLN A 108 -4.52 6.80 8.74
C GLN A 108 -4.49 7.61 10.04
N VAL A 109 -5.22 7.18 11.06
CA VAL A 109 -5.16 7.80 12.38
C VAL A 109 -3.81 7.54 13.04
N LEU A 110 -3.31 6.30 13.02
CA LEU A 110 -1.98 5.97 13.54
C LEU A 110 -0.89 6.81 12.89
N ALA A 111 -0.96 7.03 11.57
CA ALA A 111 0.04 7.84 10.88
C ALA A 111 0.18 9.24 11.47
N ARG A 112 -0.91 9.82 11.98
CA ARG A 112 -0.96 11.17 12.54
C ARG A 112 -0.54 11.25 14.01
N MET A 113 -0.16 10.12 14.62
CA MET A 113 0.25 10.03 16.02
C MET A 113 1.77 10.16 16.19
N ASP A 114 2.19 10.49 17.41
CA ASP A 114 3.61 10.45 17.85
C ASP A 114 4.16 9.02 18.06
N GLY A 115 3.34 8.00 17.79
CA GLY A 115 3.72 6.59 17.86
C GLY A 115 3.74 6.02 19.28
N ALA A 116 4.27 4.81 19.41
CA ALA A 116 4.43 4.17 20.72
C ALA A 116 5.40 4.96 21.64
N PRO A 117 5.18 4.99 22.96
CA PRO A 117 4.09 4.32 23.69
C PRO A 117 2.83 5.20 23.88
N ASN A 118 2.87 6.47 23.45
CA ASN A 118 1.87 7.46 23.89
C ASN A 118 0.67 7.59 22.95
N PHE A 119 0.86 7.40 21.64
CA PHE A 119 -0.18 7.47 20.61
C PHE A 119 -1.01 8.76 20.63
N THR A 120 -0.35 9.89 20.85
CA THR A 120 -0.99 11.21 20.89
C THR A 120 -1.07 11.81 19.49
N VAL A 121 -2.22 12.39 19.16
CA VAL A 121 -2.41 13.14 17.92
C VAL A 121 -2.11 14.61 18.19
N GLY A 122 -1.12 15.17 17.49
CA GLY A 122 -0.71 16.57 17.69
C GLY A 122 -1.65 17.61 17.07
N GLN A 123 -2.55 17.19 16.18
CA GLN A 123 -3.54 18.04 15.51
C GLN A 123 -4.91 17.36 15.52
N ALA A 124 -5.99 18.14 15.40
CA ALA A 124 -7.32 17.55 15.30
C ALA A 124 -7.41 16.62 14.07
N LEU A 125 -8.03 15.46 14.24
CA LEU A 125 -8.29 14.57 13.11
C LEU A 125 -9.30 15.21 12.15
N PRO A 126 -9.17 15.00 10.84
CA PRO A 126 -10.21 15.33 9.88
C PRO A 126 -11.56 14.70 10.24
N ASN A 127 -12.66 15.36 9.87
CA ASN A 127 -14.01 14.91 10.21
C ASN A 127 -14.31 13.45 9.80
N TYR A 128 -13.76 12.99 8.66
CA TYR A 128 -13.95 11.62 8.18
C TYR A 128 -13.24 10.55 9.03
N LEU A 129 -12.34 10.94 9.95
CA LEU A 129 -11.67 10.06 10.91
C LEU A 129 -12.20 10.24 12.35
N SER A 130 -13.24 11.04 12.54
CA SER A 130 -13.70 11.45 13.87
C SER A 130 -14.21 10.28 14.74
N ASP A 131 -14.67 9.19 14.13
CA ASP A 131 -15.08 7.96 14.84
C ASP A 131 -13.93 7.26 15.59
N LEU A 132 -12.68 7.64 15.28
CA LEU A 132 -11.46 7.11 15.88
C LEU A 132 -10.68 8.15 16.70
N ASN A 133 -11.31 9.26 17.11
CA ASN A 133 -10.70 10.29 17.97
C ASN A 133 -10.14 9.72 19.30
N ASP A 134 -10.72 8.64 19.79
CA ASP A 134 -10.34 7.92 21.01
C ASP A 134 -9.32 6.80 20.76
N LEU A 135 -8.94 6.50 19.51
CA LEU A 135 -8.04 5.37 19.22
C LEU A 135 -6.72 5.46 19.99
N GLY A 136 -6.15 6.66 20.12
CA GLY A 136 -4.87 6.87 20.83
C GLY A 136 -4.91 6.45 22.29
N ILE A 137 -6.00 6.75 23.01
CA ILE A 137 -6.12 6.37 24.43
C ILE A 137 -6.26 4.85 24.59
N HIS A 138 -6.94 4.19 23.65
CA HIS A 138 -7.08 2.72 23.64
C HIS A 138 -5.77 2.02 23.28
N LEU A 139 -5.01 2.54 22.31
CA LEU A 139 -3.69 2.01 21.96
C LEU A 139 -2.72 2.15 23.12
N LYS A 140 -2.74 3.29 23.84
CA LYS A 140 -1.92 3.48 25.05
C LYS A 140 -2.29 2.50 26.17
N ASP A 141 -3.59 2.36 26.48
CA ASP A 141 -4.08 1.41 27.49
C ASP A 141 -3.64 -0.03 27.17
N PHE A 142 -3.78 -0.42 25.89
CA PHE A 142 -3.34 -1.71 25.40
C PHE A 142 -1.82 -1.88 25.47
N TYR A 143 -1.05 -0.86 25.05
CA TYR A 143 0.41 -0.90 25.07
C TYR A 143 0.96 -1.20 26.47
N GLU A 144 0.43 -0.52 27.49
CA GLU A 144 0.82 -0.68 28.88
C GLU A 144 0.38 -2.06 29.43
N LYS A 145 -0.87 -2.45 29.23
CA LYS A 145 -1.42 -3.69 29.81
C LYS A 145 -0.90 -4.97 29.15
N ALA A 146 -0.67 -4.94 27.85
CA ALA A 146 -0.17 -6.08 27.09
C ALA A 146 1.37 -6.19 27.07
N ASN A 147 2.07 -5.27 27.74
CA ASN A 147 3.53 -5.16 27.72
C ASN A 147 4.09 -5.27 26.29
N ILE A 148 3.61 -4.39 25.39
CA ILE A 148 3.86 -4.53 23.96
C ILE A 148 5.35 -4.47 23.61
N GLU A 149 6.18 -3.79 24.41
CA GLU A 149 7.63 -3.80 24.22
C GLU A 149 8.22 -5.21 24.35
N GLU A 150 7.83 -5.98 25.37
CA GLU A 150 8.26 -7.36 25.54
C GLU A 150 7.71 -8.26 24.43
N LEU A 151 6.42 -8.11 24.11
CA LEU A 151 5.77 -8.90 23.06
C LEU A 151 6.44 -8.65 21.70
N PHE A 152 6.67 -7.39 21.33
CA PHE A 152 7.35 -7.02 20.09
C PHE A 152 8.76 -7.62 20.03
N ASN A 153 9.54 -7.52 21.10
CA ASN A 153 10.87 -8.10 21.16
C ASN A 153 10.87 -9.63 20.99
N ARG A 154 9.83 -10.32 21.48
CA ARG A 154 9.67 -11.78 21.30
C ARG A 154 9.45 -12.17 19.84
N TYR A 155 8.72 -11.36 19.08
CA TYR A 155 8.38 -11.66 17.67
C TYR A 155 9.31 -10.98 16.65
N LYS A 156 10.22 -10.12 17.11
CA LYS A 156 11.12 -9.32 16.26
C LYS A 156 11.93 -10.17 15.27
N SER A 157 12.35 -11.38 15.64
CA SER A 157 13.11 -12.26 14.74
C SER A 157 12.31 -12.72 13.53
N TYR A 158 11.03 -13.04 13.70
CA TYR A 158 10.16 -13.44 12.58
C TYR A 158 9.98 -12.30 11.58
N TYR A 159 9.78 -11.09 12.10
CA TYR A 159 9.70 -9.89 11.28
C TYR A 159 11.01 -9.59 10.56
N GLN A 160 12.16 -9.76 11.21
CA GLN A 160 13.46 -9.55 10.60
C GLN A 160 13.74 -10.55 9.47
N GLU A 161 13.42 -11.83 9.69
CA GLU A 161 13.55 -12.87 8.66
C GLU A 161 12.76 -12.51 7.40
N GLU A 162 11.52 -12.05 7.56
CA GLU A 162 10.69 -11.62 6.44
C GLU A 162 11.21 -10.35 5.77
N LEU A 163 11.67 -9.34 6.52
CA LEU A 163 12.34 -8.17 5.91
C LEU A 163 13.56 -8.58 5.09
N ASP A 164 14.37 -9.51 5.58
CA ASP A 164 15.58 -9.97 4.90
C ASP A 164 15.24 -10.65 3.55
N ARG A 165 14.13 -11.41 3.48
CA ARG A 165 13.61 -11.99 2.23
C ARG A 165 13.28 -10.92 1.19
N TYR A 166 12.70 -9.80 1.61
CA TYR A 166 12.31 -8.69 0.74
C TYR A 166 13.47 -7.79 0.33
N SER A 167 14.41 -7.54 1.25
CA SER A 167 15.44 -6.49 1.14
C SER A 167 16.19 -6.45 -0.19
N LYS A 168 16.57 -7.61 -0.73
CA LYS A 168 17.35 -7.71 -1.97
C LYS A 168 16.52 -7.57 -3.24
N LEU A 169 15.22 -7.83 -3.16
CA LEU A 169 14.33 -7.90 -4.32
C LEU A 169 13.58 -6.58 -4.54
N VAL A 170 13.37 -5.80 -3.48
CA VAL A 170 12.70 -4.50 -3.56
C VAL A 170 13.51 -3.50 -4.37
N TYR A 171 14.82 -3.36 -4.13
CA TYR A 171 15.60 -2.30 -4.82
C TYR A 171 15.59 -2.42 -6.35
N PRO A 172 15.85 -3.60 -6.95
CA PRO A 172 15.79 -3.72 -8.41
C PRO A 172 14.38 -3.46 -8.98
N ALA A 173 13.32 -3.89 -8.26
CA ALA A 173 11.95 -3.67 -8.70
C ALA A 173 11.60 -2.16 -8.71
N LEU A 174 11.95 -1.44 -7.64
CA LEU A 174 11.73 0.01 -7.57
C LEU A 174 12.62 0.77 -8.54
N ALA A 175 13.86 0.32 -8.77
CA ALA A 175 14.76 0.93 -9.74
C ALA A 175 14.19 0.84 -11.16
N LYS A 176 13.65 -0.33 -11.54
CA LYS A 176 12.94 -0.53 -12.81
C LYS A 176 11.70 0.37 -12.92
N ALA A 177 10.94 0.57 -11.83
CA ALA A 177 9.81 1.49 -11.81
C ALA A 177 10.22 2.95 -12.04
N ASN A 178 11.30 3.40 -11.40
CA ASN A 178 11.85 4.74 -11.62
C ASN A 178 12.37 4.91 -13.04
N GLN A 179 13.07 3.90 -13.59
CA GLN A 179 13.55 3.91 -14.96
C GLN A 179 12.39 4.01 -15.97
N LEU A 180 11.36 3.16 -15.82
CA LEU A 180 10.16 3.18 -16.65
C LEU A 180 9.52 4.58 -16.66
N LEU A 181 9.44 5.21 -15.49
CA LEU A 181 8.82 6.53 -15.31
C LEU A 181 9.78 7.72 -15.49
N LYS A 182 11.03 7.47 -15.92
CA LYS A 182 12.08 8.48 -16.10
C LYS A 182 12.27 9.38 -14.86
N ILE A 183 12.13 8.80 -13.67
CA ILE A 183 12.32 9.48 -12.40
C ILE A 183 13.81 9.53 -12.08
N SER A 184 14.32 10.74 -11.89
CA SER A 184 15.72 10.96 -11.54
C SER A 184 15.99 10.63 -10.06
N GLU A 185 17.20 10.14 -9.78
CA GLU A 185 17.61 9.69 -8.45
C GLU A 185 17.41 10.73 -7.34
N ASP A 186 17.61 12.01 -7.65
CA ASP A 186 17.44 13.13 -6.72
C ASP A 186 15.99 13.33 -6.27
N LYS A 187 15.02 12.89 -7.08
CA LYS A 187 13.58 13.03 -6.80
C LYS A 187 13.00 11.89 -5.96
N ILE A 188 13.73 10.80 -5.79
CA ILE A 188 13.29 9.68 -4.94
C ILE A 188 13.32 10.15 -3.48
N PRO A 189 12.20 10.12 -2.72
CA PRO A 189 12.23 10.48 -1.31
C PRO A 189 12.83 9.35 -0.47
N GLU A 190 13.26 9.67 0.75
CA GLU A 190 13.46 8.64 1.77
C GLU A 190 12.10 8.14 2.27
N PHE A 191 11.96 6.82 2.43
CA PHE A 191 10.74 6.21 2.96
C PHE A 191 11.05 4.89 3.67
N TYR A 192 10.10 4.44 4.48
CA TYR A 192 10.21 3.20 5.25
C TYR A 192 9.53 2.04 4.53
N PHE A 193 10.03 0.82 4.77
CA PHE A 193 9.38 -0.40 4.32
C PHE A 193 9.26 -1.38 5.49
N GLN A 194 8.08 -2.00 5.62
CA GLN A 194 7.81 -3.02 6.61
C GLN A 194 6.96 -4.17 6.04
N VAL A 195 7.26 -5.41 6.44
CA VAL A 195 6.33 -6.55 6.31
C VAL A 195 5.54 -6.66 7.60
N ASN A 196 4.21 -6.58 7.55
CA ASN A 196 3.35 -6.72 8.71
C ASN A 196 2.71 -8.11 8.78
N LEU A 197 3.30 -9.00 9.58
CA LEU A 197 2.85 -10.39 9.74
C LEU A 197 1.53 -10.55 10.50
N LEU A 198 0.96 -9.46 11.02
CA LEU A 198 -0.35 -9.42 11.67
C LEU A 198 -1.46 -8.90 10.74
N GLU A 199 -1.14 -8.57 9.49
CA GLU A 199 -2.11 -8.22 8.46
C GLU A 199 -2.65 -9.48 7.76
N ALA A 200 -3.76 -9.34 7.03
CA ALA A 200 -4.25 -10.34 6.08
C ALA A 200 -3.25 -10.58 4.94
N TYR A 201 -3.24 -11.81 4.40
CA TYR A 201 -2.36 -12.17 3.30
C TYR A 201 -2.57 -11.30 2.06
N TRP A 202 -1.45 -11.04 1.37
CA TRP A 202 -1.37 -10.31 0.10
C TRP A 202 -1.89 -8.87 0.14
N ARG A 203 -2.25 -8.30 1.30
CA ARG A 203 -2.63 -6.88 1.38
C ARG A 203 -1.39 -5.98 1.34
N GLY A 204 -1.52 -4.82 0.69
CA GLY A 204 -0.53 -3.74 0.71
C GLY A 204 -1.19 -2.42 1.02
N TYR A 205 -0.40 -1.48 1.53
CA TYR A 205 -0.78 -0.08 1.61
C TYR A 205 0.44 0.83 1.83
N GLY A 206 0.38 2.03 1.26
CA GLY A 206 1.26 3.15 1.58
C GLY A 206 0.60 4.17 2.52
N LEU A 207 1.37 4.71 3.46
CA LEU A 207 1.01 5.91 4.22
C LEU A 207 1.93 7.06 3.78
N GLY A 208 1.51 7.80 2.75
CA GLY A 208 2.34 8.83 2.11
C GLY A 208 2.42 10.12 2.93
N ASN A 209 3.65 10.57 3.22
CA ASN A 209 4.00 11.88 3.82
C ASN A 209 3.20 12.31 5.07
N THR A 210 2.60 11.36 5.78
CA THR A 210 1.77 11.62 6.96
C THR A 210 2.24 10.87 8.20
N TYR A 211 3.34 10.12 8.13
CA TYR A 211 3.81 9.26 9.22
C TYR A 211 4.63 10.07 10.24
N VAL A 212 3.91 10.72 11.16
CA VAL A 212 4.40 11.81 12.03
C VAL A 212 5.61 11.39 12.87
N HIS A 213 5.55 10.24 13.55
CA HIS A 213 6.66 9.79 14.42
C HIS A 213 7.92 9.34 13.67
N LYS A 214 7.87 9.26 12.35
CA LYS A 214 9.04 9.07 11.48
C LYS A 214 9.38 10.34 10.70
N GLY A 215 9.10 11.51 11.28
CA GLY A 215 9.42 12.81 10.71
C GLY A 215 8.55 13.18 9.50
N GLY A 216 7.36 12.58 9.37
CA GLY A 216 6.46 12.82 8.26
C GLY A 216 6.87 12.13 6.95
N LYS A 217 7.82 11.19 6.98
CA LYS A 217 8.21 10.39 5.80
C LYS A 217 7.11 9.38 5.42
N GLY A 218 7.16 8.87 4.20
CA GLY A 218 6.27 7.78 3.77
C GLY A 218 6.67 6.44 4.39
N ILE A 219 5.71 5.54 4.53
CA ILE A 219 5.95 4.11 4.82
C ILE A 219 5.13 3.24 3.88
N LEU A 220 5.77 2.22 3.30
CA LEU A 220 5.13 1.16 2.52
C LEU A 220 5.05 -0.11 3.36
N ILE A 221 3.87 -0.73 3.40
CA ILE A 221 3.61 -1.91 4.20
C ILE A 221 2.99 -2.98 3.33
N THR A 222 3.51 -4.21 3.43
CA THR A 222 2.87 -5.39 2.86
C THR A 222 2.52 -6.37 3.97
N GLY A 223 1.39 -7.05 3.84
CA GLY A 223 1.02 -8.20 4.65
C GLY A 223 1.86 -9.44 4.29
N PRO A 224 1.60 -10.56 4.98
CA PRO A 224 2.29 -11.82 4.71
C PRO A 224 1.97 -12.36 3.31
N SER A 225 2.91 -13.12 2.76
CA SER A 225 2.75 -13.83 1.49
C SER A 225 3.70 -15.02 1.44
N ASP A 226 3.28 -16.10 0.77
CA ASP A 226 4.11 -17.31 0.66
C ASP A 226 5.39 -17.02 -0.15
N GLU A 227 5.24 -16.22 -1.20
CA GLU A 227 6.33 -15.69 -2.04
C GLU A 227 6.39 -14.16 -1.94
N VAL A 228 7.56 -13.58 -2.20
CA VAL A 228 7.77 -12.12 -2.15
C VAL A 228 6.83 -11.42 -3.14
N ASN A 229 5.90 -10.61 -2.63
CA ASN A 229 4.88 -9.95 -3.44
C ASN A 229 5.39 -8.60 -3.98
N LEU A 230 6.30 -8.65 -4.96
CA LEU A 230 6.89 -7.44 -5.55
C LEU A 230 5.87 -6.55 -6.26
N ILE A 231 4.86 -7.14 -6.91
CA ILE A 231 3.81 -6.36 -7.60
C ILE A 231 3.08 -5.44 -6.63
N ASN A 232 2.73 -5.94 -5.43
CA ASN A 232 2.08 -5.14 -4.41
C ASN A 232 2.98 -3.99 -3.92
N ILE A 233 4.28 -4.24 -3.75
CA ILE A 233 5.22 -3.19 -3.33
C ILE A 233 5.36 -2.12 -4.40
N VAL A 234 5.51 -2.52 -5.66
CA VAL A 234 5.62 -1.57 -6.77
C VAL A 234 4.32 -0.79 -6.92
N HIS A 235 3.16 -1.44 -6.78
CA HIS A 235 1.85 -0.80 -6.79
C HIS A 235 1.78 0.34 -5.76
N GLU A 236 2.08 0.05 -4.49
CA GLU A 236 2.06 1.06 -3.43
C GLU A 236 3.11 2.15 -3.63
N TYR A 237 4.28 1.81 -4.18
CA TYR A 237 5.31 2.77 -4.52
C TYR A 237 4.86 3.74 -5.64
N LEU A 238 4.18 3.22 -6.66
CA LEU A 238 3.68 3.99 -7.79
C LEU A 238 2.65 5.04 -7.36
N HIS A 239 1.84 4.78 -6.32
CA HIS A 239 0.99 5.82 -5.74
C HIS A 239 1.79 7.05 -5.28
N GLY A 240 3.03 6.88 -4.80
CA GLY A 240 3.90 7.99 -4.40
C GLY A 240 4.38 8.87 -5.56
N ILE A 241 4.32 8.37 -6.80
CA ILE A 241 4.78 9.07 -8.01
C ILE A 241 3.60 9.59 -8.83
N ILE A 242 2.62 8.73 -9.10
CA ILE A 242 1.52 8.98 -10.03
C ILE A 242 0.43 9.84 -9.39
N THR A 243 0.02 9.50 -8.17
CA THR A 243 -1.08 10.18 -7.47
C THR A 243 -0.87 11.69 -7.37
N PRO A 244 0.30 12.21 -6.94
CA PRO A 244 0.52 13.66 -6.90
C PRO A 244 0.35 14.35 -8.25
N ILE A 245 0.81 13.72 -9.35
CA ILE A 245 0.66 14.25 -10.70
C ILE A 245 -0.81 14.28 -11.11
N ASN A 246 -1.56 13.21 -10.83
CA ASN A 246 -2.98 13.15 -11.11
C ASN A 246 -3.76 14.23 -10.32
N TYR A 247 -3.42 14.48 -9.06
CA TYR A 247 -4.03 15.56 -8.28
C TYR A 247 -3.66 16.97 -8.80
N GLU A 248 -2.47 17.16 -9.37
CA GLU A 248 -2.14 18.40 -10.08
C GLU A 248 -2.95 18.62 -11.36
N LEU A 249 -3.47 17.53 -11.95
CA LEU A 249 -4.30 17.50 -13.16
C LEU A 249 -5.78 17.23 -12.86
N ILE A 250 -6.20 17.38 -11.59
CA ILE A 250 -7.53 16.95 -11.13
C ILE A 250 -8.67 17.62 -11.90
N ARG A 251 -8.50 18.87 -12.34
CA ARG A 251 -9.55 19.57 -13.10
C ARG A 251 -9.78 18.90 -14.45
N GLU A 252 -8.70 18.62 -15.19
CA GLU A 252 -8.77 17.93 -16.47
C GLU A 252 -9.30 16.49 -16.32
N ILE A 253 -8.92 15.80 -15.24
CA ILE A 253 -9.41 14.44 -14.96
C ILE A 253 -10.92 14.46 -14.63
N GLU A 254 -11.38 15.39 -13.81
CA GLU A 254 -12.79 15.48 -13.39
C GLU A 254 -13.74 15.92 -14.52
N GLU A 255 -13.23 16.53 -15.59
CA GLU A 255 -14.01 16.73 -16.83
C GLU A 255 -14.45 15.40 -17.47
N LEU A 256 -13.74 14.30 -17.18
CA LEU A 256 -14.06 12.94 -17.62
C LEU A 256 -14.95 12.18 -16.62
N SER A 257 -15.42 12.81 -15.54
CA SER A 257 -16.19 12.15 -14.47
C SER A 257 -17.47 11.46 -14.95
N PHE A 258 -18.03 11.85 -16.10
CA PHE A 258 -19.16 11.15 -16.71
C PHE A 258 -18.86 9.68 -17.05
N LEU A 259 -17.58 9.31 -17.23
CA LEU A 259 -17.16 7.93 -17.47
C LEU A 259 -17.34 7.03 -16.25
N ILE A 260 -17.54 7.57 -15.04
CA ILE A 260 -17.86 6.78 -13.86
C ILE A 260 -19.13 5.93 -14.06
N ALA A 261 -20.06 6.40 -14.90
CA ALA A 261 -21.27 5.66 -15.25
C ALA A 261 -20.99 4.36 -16.06
N LYS A 262 -19.79 4.20 -16.60
CA LYS A 262 -19.34 2.99 -17.30
C LYS A 262 -18.70 1.95 -16.37
N VAL A 263 -18.40 2.31 -15.12
CA VAL A 263 -17.84 1.37 -14.13
C VAL A 263 -18.92 0.31 -13.81
N PRO A 264 -18.63 -1.00 -14.02
CA PRO A 264 -19.59 -2.04 -13.71
C PRO A 264 -19.94 -2.06 -12.21
N LYS A 265 -21.19 -2.41 -11.90
CA LYS A 265 -21.62 -2.58 -10.50
C LYS A 265 -21.10 -3.89 -9.94
N ASN A 266 -20.94 -3.94 -8.61
CA ASN A 266 -20.52 -5.13 -7.86
C ASN A 266 -19.10 -5.61 -8.23
N THR A 267 -18.22 -4.67 -8.58
CA THR A 267 -16.78 -4.91 -8.77
C THR A 267 -15.97 -4.15 -7.73
N GLN A 268 -14.67 -4.44 -7.60
CA GLN A 268 -13.77 -3.70 -6.71
C GLN A 268 -13.84 -2.18 -6.92
N ALA A 269 -13.82 -1.73 -8.17
CA ALA A 269 -13.95 -0.31 -8.56
C ALA A 269 -15.28 0.32 -8.14
N SER A 270 -16.32 -0.46 -7.85
CA SER A 270 -17.60 0.07 -7.35
C SER A 270 -17.71 0.07 -5.81
N SER A 271 -16.64 -0.33 -5.11
CA SER A 271 -16.60 -0.37 -3.65
C SER A 271 -16.56 1.03 -3.03
N PRO A 272 -16.92 1.18 -1.74
CA PRO A 272 -16.87 2.47 -1.04
C PRO A 272 -15.47 3.13 -1.02
N SER A 273 -14.41 2.35 -1.21
CA SER A 273 -13.03 2.83 -1.28
C SER A 273 -12.75 3.66 -2.54
N TYR A 274 -13.51 3.44 -3.63
CA TYR A 274 -13.36 4.13 -4.91
C TYR A 274 -14.63 4.92 -5.26
N ASN A 275 -14.94 5.92 -4.44
CA ASN A 275 -16.22 6.62 -4.48
C ASN A 275 -16.29 7.84 -5.42
N ASN A 276 -15.21 8.12 -6.15
CA ASN A 276 -15.12 9.28 -7.05
C ASN A 276 -14.28 8.95 -8.29
N TRP A 277 -14.40 9.78 -9.33
CA TRP A 277 -13.77 9.50 -10.61
C TRP A 277 -12.24 9.54 -10.55
N ILE A 278 -11.65 10.53 -9.88
CA ILE A 278 -10.20 10.60 -9.69
C ILE A 278 -9.63 9.30 -9.06
N SER A 279 -10.32 8.68 -8.10
CA SER A 279 -9.87 7.41 -7.50
C SER A 279 -9.85 6.25 -8.51
N ILE A 280 -10.82 6.19 -9.43
CA ILE A 280 -10.87 5.17 -10.49
C ILE A 280 -9.79 5.40 -11.54
N PHE A 281 -9.61 6.66 -11.95
CA PHE A 281 -8.61 7.05 -12.92
C PHE A 281 -7.20 6.73 -12.43
N ASP A 282 -6.89 7.15 -11.20
CA ASP A 282 -5.60 6.93 -10.54
C ASP A 282 -5.29 5.45 -10.40
N GLU A 283 -6.24 4.70 -9.83
CA GLU A 283 -6.08 3.27 -9.60
C GLU A 283 -5.96 2.48 -10.92
N SER A 284 -6.72 2.84 -11.95
CA SER A 284 -6.61 2.20 -13.27
C SER A 284 -5.21 2.37 -13.85
N MET A 285 -4.60 3.55 -13.69
CA MET A 285 -3.25 3.85 -14.17
C MET A 285 -2.18 3.08 -13.39
N ILE A 286 -2.29 3.07 -12.07
CA ILE A 286 -1.33 2.41 -11.19
C ILE A 286 -1.38 0.90 -11.37
N ARG A 287 -2.57 0.32 -11.49
CA ARG A 287 -2.74 -1.11 -11.81
C ARG A 287 -2.12 -1.45 -13.16
N ALA A 288 -2.32 -0.60 -14.16
CA ALA A 288 -1.73 -0.79 -15.48
C ALA A 288 -0.19 -0.74 -15.48
N LEU A 289 0.41 0.12 -14.66
CA LEU A 289 1.86 0.20 -14.53
C LEU A 289 2.41 -0.97 -13.72
N SER A 290 1.68 -1.44 -12.71
CA SER A 290 2.09 -2.53 -11.82
C SER A 290 2.23 -3.87 -12.56
N THR A 291 1.47 -4.08 -13.64
CA THR A 291 1.54 -5.32 -14.46
C THR A 291 2.86 -5.47 -15.21
N LYS A 292 3.62 -4.38 -15.41
CA LYS A 292 4.93 -4.42 -16.08
C LYS A 292 6.00 -5.19 -15.27
N PHE A 293 5.67 -5.59 -14.04
CA PHE A 293 6.56 -6.26 -13.11
C PHE A 293 6.20 -7.74 -12.87
N ILE A 294 5.31 -8.29 -13.69
CA ILE A 294 4.90 -9.71 -13.64
C ILE A 294 4.89 -10.33 -15.05
N ASP A 295 5.08 -11.64 -15.13
CA ASP A 295 5.23 -12.35 -16.41
C ASP A 295 3.89 -12.42 -17.20
N ASP A 296 2.74 -12.53 -16.52
CA ASP A 296 1.41 -12.62 -17.15
C ASP A 296 0.63 -11.29 -17.03
N GLY A 297 1.28 -10.18 -17.39
CA GLY A 297 0.70 -8.84 -17.29
C GLY A 297 -0.61 -8.68 -18.08
N ALA A 298 -0.73 -9.33 -19.24
CA ALA A 298 -1.93 -9.23 -20.07
C ALA A 298 -3.18 -9.84 -19.41
N SER A 299 -3.07 -11.06 -18.87
CA SER A 299 -4.17 -11.68 -18.10
C SER A 299 -4.56 -10.84 -16.90
N HIS A 300 -3.56 -10.25 -16.23
CA HIS A 300 -3.77 -9.36 -15.11
C HIS A 300 -4.53 -8.10 -15.50
N ILE A 301 -4.16 -7.43 -16.59
CA ILE A 301 -4.93 -6.28 -17.12
C ILE A 301 -6.39 -6.65 -17.37
N GLN A 302 -6.64 -7.80 -17.99
CA GLN A 302 -8.01 -8.26 -18.24
C GLN A 302 -8.77 -8.51 -16.93
N HIS A 303 -8.10 -9.01 -15.88
CA HIS A 303 -8.70 -9.10 -14.55
C HIS A 303 -9.03 -7.71 -13.98
N GLN A 304 -8.14 -6.73 -14.08
CA GLN A 304 -8.40 -5.38 -13.59
C GLN A 304 -9.57 -4.69 -14.32
N MET A 305 -9.69 -4.92 -15.63
CA MET A 305 -10.84 -4.46 -16.41
C MET A 305 -12.15 -5.08 -15.91
N ARG A 306 -12.16 -6.38 -15.56
CA ARG A 306 -13.33 -7.06 -14.97
C ARG A 306 -13.66 -6.53 -13.58
N GLU A 307 -12.66 -6.15 -12.80
CA GLU A 307 -12.82 -5.48 -11.50
C GLU A 307 -13.26 -4.00 -11.62
N GLY A 308 -13.49 -3.53 -12.84
CA GLY A 308 -14.09 -2.23 -13.14
C GLY A 308 -13.10 -1.07 -13.21
N PHE A 309 -11.80 -1.35 -13.25
CA PHE A 309 -10.75 -0.36 -13.57
C PHE A 309 -10.69 -0.15 -15.08
N ILE A 310 -11.74 0.49 -15.60
CA ILE A 310 -12.08 0.55 -17.03
C ILE A 310 -11.03 1.22 -17.93
N LEU A 311 -10.02 1.86 -17.38
CA LEU A 311 -8.93 2.50 -18.12
C LEU A 311 -7.61 1.71 -18.06
N ALA A 312 -7.57 0.57 -17.36
CA ALA A 312 -6.32 -0.17 -17.12
C ALA A 312 -5.65 -0.62 -18.43
N GLU A 313 -6.41 -1.19 -19.37
CA GLU A 313 -5.88 -1.63 -20.67
C GLU A 313 -5.39 -0.46 -21.54
N TYR A 314 -6.12 0.65 -21.51
CA TYR A 314 -5.72 1.88 -22.19
C TYR A 314 -4.36 2.35 -21.65
N PHE A 315 -4.24 2.52 -20.33
CA PHE A 315 -2.98 2.95 -19.73
C PHE A 315 -1.84 1.96 -19.98
N ASP A 316 -2.08 0.65 -19.87
CA ASP A 316 -1.05 -0.37 -20.12
C ASP A 316 -0.46 -0.24 -21.52
N THR A 317 -1.33 -0.03 -22.51
CA THR A 317 -0.95 0.15 -23.91
C THR A 317 -0.15 1.43 -24.08
N ARG A 318 -0.66 2.56 -23.59
CA ARG A 318 -0.05 3.87 -23.81
C ARG A 318 1.29 4.00 -23.10
N PHE A 319 1.46 3.46 -21.90
CA PHE A 319 2.74 3.53 -21.18
C PHE A 319 3.88 2.77 -21.86
N ASN A 320 3.61 1.84 -22.79
CA ASN A 320 4.66 1.26 -23.64
C ASN A 320 5.33 2.30 -24.56
N GLU A 321 4.64 3.41 -24.86
CA GLU A 321 5.17 4.48 -25.71
C GLU A 321 5.97 5.52 -24.93
N PHE A 322 5.83 5.55 -23.60
CA PHE A 322 6.42 6.58 -22.75
C PHE A 322 7.95 6.58 -22.77
N GLU A 323 8.57 5.41 -22.96
CA GLU A 323 10.04 5.29 -23.11
C GLU A 323 10.56 6.18 -24.25
N SER A 324 9.85 6.22 -25.37
CA SER A 324 10.20 7.04 -26.55
C SER A 324 9.66 8.47 -26.50
N TYR A 325 8.78 8.79 -25.54
CA TYR A 325 8.14 10.11 -25.45
C TYR A 325 9.13 11.20 -25.08
N GLU A 326 9.18 12.26 -25.90
CA GLU A 326 9.97 13.47 -25.69
C GLU A 326 9.17 14.46 -24.83
N GLY A 327 9.17 14.26 -23.52
CA GLY A 327 8.50 15.14 -22.56
C GLY A 327 8.50 14.59 -21.13
N SER A 328 7.94 15.36 -20.21
CA SER A 328 7.80 14.91 -18.81
C SER A 328 6.64 13.93 -18.64
N LEU A 329 6.70 13.12 -17.56
CA LEU A 329 5.62 12.21 -17.17
C LEU A 329 4.26 12.94 -17.03
N LYS A 330 4.28 14.17 -16.48
CA LYS A 330 3.07 14.99 -16.34
C LYS A 330 2.48 15.41 -17.69
N GLU A 331 3.33 15.80 -18.65
CA GLU A 331 2.88 16.15 -20.00
C GLU A 331 2.32 14.93 -20.73
N PHE A 332 2.96 13.77 -20.55
CA PHE A 332 2.46 12.51 -21.07
C PHE A 332 1.08 12.17 -20.51
N ILE A 333 0.91 12.20 -19.18
CA ILE A 333 -0.40 11.94 -18.55
C ILE A 333 -1.45 12.95 -19.02
N ARG A 334 -1.11 14.23 -19.17
CA ARG A 334 -2.05 15.24 -19.72
C ARG A 334 -2.46 14.93 -21.17
N MET A 335 -1.54 14.42 -21.99
CA MET A 335 -1.86 13.94 -23.33
C MET A 335 -2.84 12.77 -23.28
N LEU A 336 -2.63 11.79 -22.39
CA LEU A 336 -3.55 10.66 -22.20
C LEU A 336 -4.97 11.10 -21.81
N ILE A 337 -5.08 12.10 -20.92
CA ILE A 337 -6.38 12.69 -20.56
C ILE A 337 -7.07 13.29 -21.80
N SER A 338 -6.30 13.99 -22.64
CA SER A 338 -6.81 14.62 -23.86
C SER A 338 -7.26 13.58 -24.90
N ASP A 339 -6.51 12.49 -25.05
CA ASP A 339 -6.83 11.34 -25.91
C ASP A 339 -8.15 10.69 -25.48
N ILE A 340 -8.32 10.38 -24.18
CA ILE A 340 -9.56 9.83 -23.63
C ILE A 340 -10.75 10.77 -23.87
N ALA A 341 -10.55 12.09 -23.69
CA ALA A 341 -11.58 13.09 -23.94
C ALA A 341 -12.02 13.15 -25.41
N ALA A 342 -11.09 12.89 -26.35
CA ALA A 342 -11.39 12.86 -27.78
C ALA A 342 -12.14 11.58 -28.18
N GLU A 343 -11.80 10.44 -27.62
CA GLU A 343 -12.45 9.14 -27.89
C GLU A 343 -13.83 9.00 -27.23
N SER A 344 -14.10 9.81 -26.20
CA SER A 344 -15.36 9.77 -25.44
C SER A 344 -16.46 10.70 -25.96
N LYS A 345 -16.19 11.46 -27.03
CA LYS A 345 -17.15 12.30 -27.76
C LYS A 345 -17.72 11.55 -28.97
#